data_AF-A0A8J7F9W4-F1
#
_entry.id   AF-A0A8J7F9W4-F1
#
_cell.length_a   1.000
_cell.length_b   1.000
_cell.length_c   1.000
_cell.angle_alpha   90.00
_cell.angle_beta   90.00
_cell.angle_gamma   90.00
#
_symmetry.space_group_name_H-M   'P 1'
#
loop_
_entity.id
_entity.type
_entity.pdbx_description
1 polymer ?
#
loop_
_entity_poly.entity_id
_entity_poly.type
_entity_poly.pdbx_seq_one_letter_code
_entity_poly.pdbx_strand_id
1 'polypeptide(L)'
;MLKSLRQVRRPKLLLDSKDILPLCFIGLTTFSLISFLFLLFLSFKVNQLAARKTTFVQLVNGRALVMSEQHYLYRHPEVVKNTVRQWANLTFNWDGVIPGTKELDKGRDIGKGKRVTTNAYIASFLIQSGKSGFRNAVLQELAQITPARVFNGQVRSKIIISYLSAPRQVKIGEWEVDI
;
A
#
# COMPACT_ATOMS: atom_id res chain seq x y z
N MET A 1 -71.40 -43.98 35.57
CA MET A 1 -71.60 -43.52 34.18
C MET A 1 -70.25 -43.21 33.55
N LEU A 2 -69.62 -44.17 32.86
CA LEU A 2 -68.42 -43.89 32.05
C LEU A 2 -68.83 -43.63 30.60
N LYS A 3 -68.55 -42.43 30.10
CA LYS A 3 -68.72 -42.05 28.69
C LYS A 3 -67.62 -42.73 27.86
N SER A 4 -68.04 -43.58 26.93
CA SER A 4 -67.21 -44.21 25.91
C SER A 4 -66.47 -43.17 25.05
N LEU A 5 -65.15 -43.18 25.09
CA LEU A 5 -64.30 -42.38 24.21
C LEU A 5 -64.38 -42.94 22.78
N ARG A 6 -64.97 -42.15 21.88
CA ARG A 6 -65.09 -42.46 20.46
C ARG A 6 -63.70 -42.39 19.81
N GLN A 7 -63.13 -43.54 19.48
CA GLN A 7 -61.81 -43.67 18.86
C GLN A 7 -61.85 -43.07 17.44
N VAL A 8 -61.20 -41.92 17.25
CA VAL A 8 -61.04 -41.28 15.93
C VAL A 8 -60.03 -42.10 15.13
N ARG A 9 -60.52 -42.88 14.15
CA ARG A 9 -59.67 -43.53 13.15
C ARG A 9 -58.93 -42.45 12.36
N ARG A 10 -57.61 -42.38 12.52
CA ARG A 10 -56.74 -41.59 11.64
C ARG A 10 -56.81 -42.21 10.23
N PRO A 11 -57.11 -41.45 9.18
CA PRO A 11 -57.03 -41.98 7.83
C PRO A 11 -55.57 -42.37 7.58
N LYS A 12 -55.36 -43.63 7.18
CA LYS A 12 -54.06 -44.07 6.67
C LYS A 12 -53.81 -43.23 5.41
N LEU A 13 -52.68 -42.52 5.39
CA LEU A 13 -52.19 -41.77 4.24
C LEU A 13 -51.88 -42.78 3.13
N LEU A 14 -52.91 -43.18 2.38
CA LEU A 14 -52.77 -43.98 1.18
C LEU A 14 -52.35 -42.99 0.09
N LEU A 15 -51.07 -43.04 -0.26
CA LEU A 15 -50.58 -42.43 -1.49
C LEU A 15 -51.27 -43.16 -2.65
N ASP A 16 -52.31 -42.55 -3.21
CA ASP A 16 -52.91 -43.02 -4.45
C ASP A 16 -51.82 -42.98 -5.53
N SER A 17 -51.58 -44.12 -6.17
CA SER A 17 -50.44 -44.32 -7.08
C SER A 17 -50.54 -43.48 -8.37
N LYS A 18 -51.67 -42.77 -8.54
CA LYS A 18 -51.95 -41.84 -9.65
C LYS A 18 -51.76 -40.37 -9.31
N ASP A 19 -51.50 -40.01 -8.04
CA ASP A 19 -51.29 -38.62 -7.66
C ASP A 19 -49.87 -38.17 -8.04
N ILE A 20 -49.78 -37.30 -9.05
CA ILE A 20 -48.52 -36.73 -9.55
C ILE A 20 -47.98 -35.64 -8.59
N LEU A 21 -48.85 -35.09 -7.74
CA LEU A 21 -48.53 -33.97 -6.85
C LEU A 21 -47.38 -34.28 -5.86
N PRO A 22 -47.36 -35.41 -5.13
CA PRO A 22 -46.25 -35.74 -4.24
C PRO A 22 -44.91 -35.88 -4.98
N LEU A 23 -44.93 -36.39 -6.22
CA LEU A 23 -43.74 -36.50 -7.06
C LEU A 23 -43.20 -35.12 -7.46
N CYS A 24 -44.08 -34.19 -7.83
CA CYS A 24 -43.71 -32.79 -8.09
C CYS A 24 -43.12 -32.10 -6.85
N PHE A 25 -43.70 -32.33 -5.66
CA PHE A 25 -43.17 -31.77 -4.41
C PHE A 25 -41.77 -32.32 -4.08
N ILE A 26 -41.54 -33.62 -4.26
CA ILE A 26 -40.21 -34.23 -4.07
C ILE A 26 -39.22 -33.66 -5.08
N GLY A 27 -39.62 -33.52 -6.36
CA GLY A 27 -38.79 -32.93 -7.40
C GLY A 27 -38.39 -31.49 -7.10
N LEU A 28 -39.36 -30.64 -6.73
CA LEU A 28 -39.14 -29.24 -6.34
C LEU A 28 -38.24 -29.12 -5.12
N THR A 29 -38.45 -29.95 -4.09
CA THR A 29 -37.65 -29.93 -2.87
C THR A 29 -36.21 -30.35 -3.14
N THR A 30 -36.02 -31.39 -3.96
CA THR A 30 -34.69 -31.87 -4.36
C THR A 30 -33.96 -30.83 -5.20
N PHE A 31 -34.64 -30.22 -6.17
CA PHE A 31 -34.07 -29.16 -7.00
C PHE A 31 -33.71 -27.91 -6.19
N SER A 32 -34.57 -27.51 -5.24
CA SER A 32 -34.30 -26.40 -4.32
C SER A 32 -33.11 -26.69 -3.42
N LEU A 33 -33.00 -27.91 -2.89
CA LEU A 33 -31.86 -28.33 -2.07
C LEU A 33 -30.54 -28.29 -2.86
N ILE A 34 -30.53 -28.81 -4.09
CA ILE A 34 -29.36 -28.77 -4.98
C ILE A 34 -28.98 -27.32 -5.29
N SER A 35 -29.95 -26.48 -5.62
CA SER A 35 -29.72 -25.06 -5.89
C SER A 35 -29.13 -24.33 -4.67
N PHE A 36 -29.64 -24.63 -3.47
CA PHE A 36 -29.13 -24.08 -2.23
C PHE A 36 -27.68 -24.51 -1.96
N LEU A 37 -27.34 -25.79 -2.16
CA LEU A 37 -25.97 -26.28 -2.03
C LEU A 37 -25.02 -25.62 -3.03
N PHE A 38 -25.48 -25.38 -4.26
CA PHE A 38 -24.70 -24.68 -5.28
C PHE A 38 -24.43 -23.22 -4.90
N LEU A 39 -25.43 -22.54 -4.32
CA LEU A 39 -25.27 -21.18 -3.80
C LEU A 39 -24.29 -21.12 -2.63
N LEU A 40 -24.34 -22.08 -1.71
CA LEU A 40 -23.36 -22.17 -0.61
C LEU A 40 -21.94 -22.39 -1.14
N PHE A 41 -21.77 -23.29 -2.12
CA PHE A 41 -20.48 -23.51 -2.76
C PHE A 41 -19.95 -22.25 -3.44
N LEU A 42 -20.79 -21.54 -4.19
CA LEU A 42 -20.42 -20.28 -4.83
C LEU A 42 -20.04 -19.22 -3.79
N SER A 43 -20.82 -19.10 -2.71
CA SER A 43 -20.56 -18.16 -1.62
C SER A 43 -19.21 -18.44 -0.94
N PHE A 44 -18.87 -19.71 -0.73
CA PHE A 44 -17.56 -20.12 -0.20
C PHE A 44 -16.41 -19.74 -1.16
N LYS A 45 -16.58 -19.97 -2.47
CA LYS A 45 -15.57 -19.59 -3.47
C LYS A 45 -15.40 -18.07 -3.57
N VAL A 46 -16.49 -17.31 -3.49
CA VAL A 46 -16.46 -15.83 -3.48
C VAL A 46 -15.77 -15.33 -2.21
N ASN A 47 -16.08 -15.91 -1.04
CA ASN A 47 -15.41 -15.55 0.22
C ASN A 47 -13.90 -15.85 0.16
N GLN A 48 -13.50 -17.01 -0.38
CA GLN A 48 -12.10 -17.35 -0.61
C GLN A 48 -11.41 -16.36 -1.55
N LEU A 49 -12.11 -15.83 -2.55
CA LEU A 49 -11.58 -14.82 -3.47
C LEU A 49 -11.45 -13.45 -2.79
N ALA A 50 -12.44 -13.06 -1.99
CA ALA A 50 -12.41 -11.84 -1.19
C ALA A 50 -11.31 -11.87 -0.10
N ALA A 51 -10.96 -13.06 0.39
CA ALA A 51 -9.88 -13.26 1.35
C ALA A 51 -8.47 -13.30 0.71
N ARG A 52 -8.35 -13.21 -0.63
CA ARG A 52 -7.04 -13.12 -1.28
C ARG A 52 -6.35 -11.80 -0.93
N LYS A 53 -5.04 -11.85 -0.72
CA LYS A 53 -4.23 -10.68 -0.41
C LYS A 53 -4.27 -9.71 -1.59
N THR A 54 -4.50 -8.43 -1.31
CA THR A 54 -4.58 -7.39 -2.34
C THR A 54 -3.26 -7.26 -3.08
N THR A 55 -3.30 -7.31 -4.41
CA THR A 55 -2.12 -7.06 -5.26
C THR A 55 -1.75 -5.59 -5.17
N PHE A 56 -0.57 -5.29 -4.62
CA PHE A 56 -0.06 -3.93 -4.59
C PHE A 56 0.93 -3.73 -5.72
N VAL A 57 0.74 -2.63 -6.47
CA VAL A 57 1.65 -2.21 -7.53
C VAL A 57 2.54 -1.11 -6.96
N GLN A 58 3.85 -1.34 -6.97
CA GLN A 58 4.81 -0.29 -6.64
C GLN A 58 5.16 0.48 -7.90
N LEU A 59 4.83 1.78 -7.90
CA LEU A 59 5.17 2.69 -8.98
C LEU A 59 6.50 3.38 -8.68
N VAL A 60 7.39 3.40 -9.66
CA VAL A 60 8.62 4.21 -9.64
C VAL A 60 8.57 5.10 -10.87
N ASN A 61 8.54 6.43 -10.66
CA ASN A 61 8.46 7.43 -11.73
C ASN A 61 7.30 7.20 -12.72
N GLY A 62 6.13 6.80 -12.22
CA GLY A 62 4.94 6.56 -13.04
C GLY A 62 4.93 5.22 -13.80
N ARG A 63 5.93 4.36 -13.60
CA ARG A 63 5.98 3.00 -14.18
C ARG A 63 5.82 1.95 -13.09
N ALA A 64 5.07 0.88 -13.37
CA ALA A 64 4.96 -0.26 -12.48
C ALA A 64 6.30 -1.01 -12.43
N LEU A 65 6.93 -1.07 -11.26
CA LEU A 65 8.20 -1.77 -11.06
C LEU A 65 7.98 -3.26 -10.80
N VAL A 66 7.06 -3.59 -9.88
CA VAL A 66 6.73 -4.97 -9.49
C VAL A 66 5.25 -5.06 -9.15
N MET A 67 4.59 -6.12 -9.65
CA MET A 67 3.23 -6.52 -9.26
C MET A 67 3.32 -7.83 -8.48
N SER A 68 3.07 -7.80 -7.18
CA SER A 68 3.11 -9.00 -6.34
C SER A 68 2.11 -8.88 -5.19
N GLU A 69 1.52 -10.01 -4.79
CA GLU A 69 0.66 -10.12 -3.61
C GLU A 69 1.52 -9.98 -2.35
N GLN A 70 1.71 -8.74 -1.89
CA GLN A 70 2.64 -8.45 -0.81
C GLN A 70 2.02 -7.50 0.21
N HIS A 71 2.55 -7.49 1.43
CA HIS A 71 2.04 -6.63 2.50
C HIS A 71 2.16 -5.14 2.14
N TYR A 72 1.18 -4.31 2.53
CA TYR A 72 1.14 -2.88 2.17
C TYR A 72 2.36 -2.06 2.64
N LEU A 73 3.04 -2.53 3.69
CA LEU A 73 4.28 -1.92 4.21
C LEU A 73 5.55 -2.43 3.54
N TYR A 74 5.48 -3.51 2.77
CA TYR A 74 6.66 -4.01 2.07
C TYR A 74 7.10 -3.02 1.00
N ARG A 75 8.41 -2.90 0.80
CA ARG A 75 9.03 -2.12 -0.28
C ARG A 75 10.05 -3.00 -0.96
N HIS A 76 10.09 -2.97 -2.29
CA HIS A 76 11.12 -3.71 -3.02
C HIS A 76 12.51 -3.13 -2.69
N PRO A 77 13.56 -3.94 -2.46
CA PRO A 77 14.88 -3.43 -2.09
C PRO A 77 15.41 -2.35 -3.03
N GLU A 78 15.25 -2.53 -4.34
CA GLU A 78 15.64 -1.50 -5.33
C GLU A 78 14.95 -0.15 -5.14
N VAL A 79 13.69 -0.13 -4.67
CA VAL A 79 12.98 1.12 -4.38
C VAL A 79 13.65 1.83 -3.21
N VAL A 80 13.91 1.11 -2.11
CA VAL A 80 14.59 1.66 -0.94
C VAL A 80 15.97 2.19 -1.33
N LYS A 81 16.74 1.38 -2.07
CA LYS A 81 18.08 1.72 -2.56
C LYS A 81 18.08 3.01 -3.39
N ASN A 82 17.13 3.12 -4.32
CA ASN A 82 17.00 4.29 -5.19
C ASN A 82 16.51 5.52 -4.44
N THR A 83 15.58 5.39 -3.49
CA THR A 83 15.11 6.50 -2.65
C THR A 83 16.26 7.08 -1.84
N VAL A 84 17.09 6.24 -1.21
CA VAL A 84 18.25 6.70 -0.43
C VAL A 84 19.27 7.41 -1.33
N ARG A 85 19.59 6.83 -2.48
CA ARG A 85 20.49 7.45 -3.48
C ARG A 85 19.95 8.80 -3.95
N GLN A 86 18.65 8.87 -4.25
CA GLN A 86 18.00 10.10 -4.71
C GLN A 86 17.99 11.16 -3.62
N TRP A 87 17.70 10.78 -2.37
CA TRP A 87 17.78 11.69 -1.24
C TRP A 87 19.17 12.28 -1.08
N ALA A 88 20.22 11.45 -1.09
CA ALA A 88 21.60 11.91 -0.96
C ALA A 88 22.01 12.85 -2.12
N ASN A 89 21.67 12.48 -3.36
CA ASN A 89 21.92 13.31 -4.54
C ASN A 89 21.21 14.66 -4.45
N LEU A 90 19.91 14.69 -4.14
CA LEU A 90 19.17 15.95 -4.03
C LEU A 90 19.65 16.82 -2.86
N THR A 91 20.13 16.20 -1.78
CA THR A 91 20.58 16.92 -0.58
C THR A 91 21.94 17.57 -0.77
N PHE A 92 22.91 16.86 -1.36
CA PHE A 92 24.32 17.26 -1.37
C PHE A 92 24.85 17.69 -2.75
N ASN A 93 24.10 17.46 -3.83
CA ASN A 93 24.43 17.99 -5.14
C ASN A 93 23.90 19.42 -5.27
N TRP A 94 24.81 20.38 -5.34
CA TRP A 94 24.51 21.80 -5.44
C TRP A 94 25.10 22.33 -6.73
N ASP A 95 24.26 22.61 -7.72
CA ASP A 95 24.66 23.11 -9.04
C ASP A 95 24.37 24.61 -9.24
N GLY A 96 23.58 25.19 -8.33
CA GLY A 96 23.15 26.59 -8.36
C GLY A 96 22.04 26.84 -9.38
N VAL A 97 21.36 25.80 -9.86
CA VAL A 97 20.31 25.89 -10.89
C VAL A 97 19.03 25.23 -10.38
N ILE A 98 17.87 25.81 -10.70
CA ILE A 98 16.59 25.21 -10.32
C ILE A 98 16.39 23.93 -11.16
N PRO A 99 16.06 22.78 -10.53
CA PRO A 99 15.84 21.54 -11.27
C PRO A 99 14.75 21.68 -12.33
N GLY A 100 15.08 21.29 -13.58
CA GLY A 100 14.17 21.36 -14.72
C GLY A 100 14.15 22.70 -15.47
N THR A 101 14.90 23.70 -15.00
CA THR A 101 15.05 24.98 -15.70
C THR A 101 16.54 25.32 -15.91
N LYS A 102 16.81 26.47 -16.55
CA LYS A 102 18.17 27.04 -16.64
C LYS A 102 18.34 28.26 -15.71
N GLU A 103 17.38 28.48 -14.82
CA GLU A 103 17.37 29.63 -13.94
C GLU A 103 18.26 29.39 -12.72
N LEU A 104 18.90 30.47 -12.26
CA LEU A 104 19.74 30.44 -11.07
C LEU A 104 18.90 30.16 -9.82
N ASP A 105 19.32 29.18 -9.02
CA ASP A 105 18.68 28.85 -7.75
C ASP A 105 19.04 29.89 -6.69
N LYS A 106 18.10 30.81 -6.41
CA LYS A 106 18.25 31.84 -5.36
C LYS A 106 18.21 31.25 -3.93
N GLY A 107 17.87 29.97 -3.82
CA GLY A 107 17.67 29.26 -2.57
C GLY A 107 16.29 29.47 -1.98
N ARG A 108 15.88 28.56 -1.10
CA ARG A 108 14.64 28.62 -0.32
C ARG A 108 14.96 29.08 1.09
N ASP A 109 14.31 30.15 1.52
CA ASP A 109 14.43 30.66 2.90
C ASP A 109 13.80 29.67 3.88
N ILE A 110 14.52 29.32 4.93
CA ILE A 110 14.08 28.43 6.01
C ILE A 110 13.86 29.19 7.34
N GLY A 111 13.88 30.53 7.29
CA GLY A 111 13.79 31.43 8.42
C GLY A 111 15.16 31.85 8.96
N LYS A 112 15.18 32.97 9.70
CA LYS A 112 16.40 33.55 10.32
C LYS A 112 17.48 33.91 9.29
N GLY A 113 17.09 34.26 8.06
CA GLY A 113 18.01 34.62 6.96
C GLY A 113 18.85 33.45 6.43
N LYS A 114 18.57 32.22 6.87
CA LYS A 114 19.20 31.00 6.38
C LYS A 114 18.45 30.48 5.18
N ARG A 115 19.18 30.01 4.17
CA ARG A 115 18.59 29.44 2.96
C ARG A 115 19.28 28.16 2.56
N VAL A 116 18.54 27.27 1.91
CA VAL A 116 19.03 26.00 1.35
C VAL A 116 18.77 25.97 -0.15
N THR A 117 19.47 25.11 -0.90
CA THR A 117 19.14 24.91 -2.32
C THR A 117 17.73 24.35 -2.48
N THR A 118 17.09 24.64 -3.60
CA THR A 118 15.76 24.13 -3.92
C THR A 118 15.74 22.60 -3.94
N ASN A 119 16.79 21.96 -4.46
CA ASN A 119 16.96 20.50 -4.41
C ASN A 119 17.00 19.96 -2.98
N ALA A 120 17.80 20.56 -2.10
CA ALA A 120 17.89 20.15 -0.70
C ALA A 120 16.56 20.37 0.05
N TYR A 121 15.84 21.44 -0.26
CA TYR A 121 14.50 21.68 0.26
C TYR A 121 13.51 20.59 -0.18
N ILE A 122 13.57 20.13 -1.43
CA ILE A 122 12.74 19.03 -1.93
C ILE A 122 13.14 17.71 -1.28
N ALA A 123 14.45 17.44 -1.17
CA ALA A 123 14.98 16.23 -0.52
C ALA A 123 14.50 16.10 0.93
N SER A 124 14.31 17.23 1.63
CA SER A 124 13.83 17.27 3.00
C SER A 124 12.42 16.67 3.20
N PHE A 125 11.64 16.47 2.13
CA PHE A 125 10.36 15.76 2.19
C PHE A 125 10.50 14.24 2.18
N LEU A 126 11.66 13.70 1.80
CA LEU A 126 11.94 12.26 1.83
C LEU A 126 12.33 11.76 3.23
N ILE A 127 12.67 12.67 4.15
CA ILE A 127 12.96 12.35 5.54
C ILE A 127 11.72 12.54 6.41
N GLN A 128 11.66 11.80 7.51
CA GLN A 128 10.51 11.83 8.39
C GLN A 128 10.27 13.25 8.94
N SER A 129 9.07 13.77 8.70
CA SER A 129 8.54 14.89 9.51
C SER A 129 8.14 14.34 10.87
N GLY A 130 9.13 14.06 11.73
CA GLY A 130 8.88 13.58 13.09
C GLY A 130 8.05 14.60 13.88
N LYS A 131 7.34 14.14 14.92
CA LYS A 131 6.55 14.98 15.83
C LYS A 131 7.35 16.16 16.43
N SER A 132 8.68 16.06 16.44
CA SER A 132 9.63 17.06 16.98
C SER A 132 10.39 17.89 15.94
N GLY A 133 10.11 17.76 14.63
CA GLY A 133 10.71 18.64 13.63
C GLY A 133 12.10 18.23 13.10
N PHE A 134 12.40 16.93 12.99
CA PHE A 134 13.67 16.43 12.41
C PHE A 134 14.01 17.08 11.06
N ARG A 135 13.01 17.23 10.17
CA ARG A 135 13.15 17.95 8.91
C ARG A 135 13.71 19.37 9.08
N ASN A 136 13.21 20.12 10.06
CA ASN A 136 13.64 21.49 10.31
C ASN A 136 15.07 21.53 10.86
N ALA A 137 15.44 20.58 11.72
CA ALA A 137 16.81 20.45 12.21
C ALA A 137 17.78 20.16 11.06
N VAL A 138 17.46 19.20 10.19
CA VAL A 138 18.27 18.88 9.00
C VAL A 138 18.39 20.09 8.08
N LEU A 139 17.31 20.83 7.83
CA LEU A 139 17.36 22.05 7.02
C LEU A 139 18.27 23.13 7.65
N GLN A 140 18.26 23.28 8.97
CA GLN A 140 19.13 24.22 9.67
C GLN A 140 20.61 23.84 9.57
N GLU A 141 20.94 22.55 9.63
CA GLU A 141 22.30 22.04 9.41
C GLU A 141 22.73 22.18 7.95
N LEU A 142 21.85 21.86 7.00
CA LEU A 142 22.10 22.05 5.58
C LEU A 142 22.40 23.51 5.24
N ALA A 143 21.67 24.45 5.83
CA ALA A 143 21.92 25.86 5.63
C ALA A 143 23.26 26.34 6.23
N GLN A 144 23.80 25.65 7.23
CA GLN A 144 25.13 25.96 7.79
C GLN A 144 26.26 25.49 6.88
N ILE A 145 26.10 24.31 6.26
CA ILE A 145 27.13 23.74 5.39
C ILE A 145 27.05 24.24 3.94
N THR A 146 25.91 24.79 3.50
CA THR A 146 25.73 25.28 2.13
C THR A 146 26.34 26.68 1.97
N PRO A 147 27.41 26.85 1.17
CA PRO A 147 28.03 28.15 0.99
C PRO A 147 27.11 29.12 0.24
N ALA A 148 27.05 30.38 0.67
CA ALA A 148 26.23 31.40 -0.01
C ALA A 148 26.57 31.58 -1.51
N ARG A 149 27.81 31.28 -1.90
CA ARG A 149 28.30 31.33 -3.29
C ARG A 149 27.59 30.34 -4.22
N VAL A 150 26.97 29.29 -3.69
CA VAL A 150 26.16 28.33 -4.47
C VAL A 150 24.97 29.05 -5.12
N PHE A 151 24.32 29.95 -4.41
CA PHE A 151 23.12 30.67 -4.89
C PHE A 151 23.43 31.72 -5.96
N ASN A 152 24.72 32.06 -6.12
CA ASN A 152 25.22 32.94 -7.18
C ASN A 152 25.82 32.15 -8.35
N GLY A 153 25.76 30.82 -8.32
CA GLY A 153 26.29 29.94 -9.37
C GLY A 153 27.82 29.83 -9.40
N GLN A 154 28.50 30.35 -8.37
CA GLN A 154 29.97 30.42 -8.31
C GLN A 154 30.60 29.13 -7.78
N VAL A 155 29.87 28.35 -6.99
CA VAL A 155 30.35 27.09 -6.38
C VAL A 155 29.36 25.98 -6.70
N ARG A 156 29.91 24.82 -7.07
CA ARG A 156 29.14 23.60 -7.26
C ARG A 156 29.69 22.50 -6.35
N SER A 157 28.79 21.67 -5.83
CA SER A 157 29.10 20.47 -5.06
C SER A 157 28.46 19.29 -5.76
N LYS A 158 29.16 18.15 -5.82
CA LYS A 158 28.62 16.89 -6.32
C LYS A 158 29.00 15.78 -5.36
N ILE A 159 28.00 15.05 -4.88
CA ILE A 159 28.23 13.84 -4.07
C ILE A 159 28.55 12.65 -4.99
N ILE A 160 29.50 11.83 -4.56
CA ILE A 160 29.83 10.55 -5.19
C ILE A 160 29.63 9.48 -4.12
N ILE A 161 28.64 8.60 -4.34
CA ILE A 161 28.32 7.50 -3.43
C ILE A 161 29.15 6.29 -3.89
N SER A 162 30.23 5.99 -3.18
CA SER A 162 31.13 4.87 -3.52
C SER A 162 30.52 3.51 -3.24
N TYR A 163 29.71 3.42 -2.18
CA TYR A 163 29.07 2.18 -1.77
C TYR A 163 27.67 2.47 -1.21
N LEU A 164 26.77 1.51 -1.39
CA LEU A 164 25.45 1.55 -0.77
C LEU A 164 25.01 0.10 -0.54
N SER A 165 24.85 -0.27 0.74
CA SER A 165 24.61 -1.66 1.11
C SER A 165 23.27 -2.18 0.59
N ALA A 166 23.11 -3.50 0.57
CA ALA A 166 21.83 -4.11 0.26
C ALA A 166 20.82 -3.77 1.38
N PRO A 167 19.61 -3.27 1.07
CA PRO A 167 18.64 -2.92 2.09
C PRO A 167 18.30 -4.11 2.99
N ARG A 168 18.51 -3.94 4.30
CA ARG A 168 18.19 -4.94 5.33
C ARG A 168 16.86 -4.60 5.96
N GLN A 169 15.91 -5.52 5.93
CA GLN A 169 14.63 -5.31 6.60
C GLN A 169 14.79 -5.58 8.10
N VAL A 170 14.65 -4.54 8.93
CA VAL A 170 14.81 -4.66 10.40
C VAL A 170 13.48 -4.95 11.07
N LYS A 171 12.38 -4.37 10.54
CA LYS A 171 10.99 -4.64 10.96
C LYS A 171 10.04 -4.54 9.76
N ILE A 172 8.77 -4.87 9.98
CA ILE A 172 7.74 -4.71 8.93
C ILE A 172 7.64 -3.24 8.54
N GLY A 173 8.03 -2.92 7.30
CA GLY A 173 8.04 -1.54 6.78
C GLY A 173 9.28 -0.71 7.12
N GLU A 174 10.21 -1.24 7.92
CA GLU A 174 11.45 -0.56 8.30
C GLU A 174 12.65 -1.22 7.63
N TRP A 175 13.42 -0.42 6.90
CA TRP A 175 14.59 -0.85 6.15
C TRP A 175 15.80 -0.03 6.55
N GLU A 176 16.93 -0.69 6.61
CA GLU A 176 18.23 -0.10 6.92
C GLU A 176 19.14 -0.22 5.70
N VAL A 177 19.87 0.86 5.43
CA VAL A 177 20.82 0.97 4.31
C VAL A 177 22.03 1.75 4.82
N ASP A 178 23.21 1.21 4.58
CA ASP A 178 24.48 1.85 4.91
C ASP A 178 24.97 2.62 3.68
N ILE A 179 25.37 3.89 3.88
CA ILE A 179 25.95 4.79 2.87
C ILE A 179 27.38 5.12 3.29
#